data_AF-A0AAV9ZQ31-F1
#
_entry.id   AF-A0AAV9ZQ31-F1
#
_cell.length_a   1.000
_cell.length_b   1.000
_cell.length_c   1.000
_cell.angle_alpha   90.00
_cell.angle_beta   90.00
_cell.angle_gamma   90.00
#
_symmetry.space_group_name_H-M   'P 1'
#
loop_
_entity.id
_entity.type
_entity.pdbx_description
1 polymer ?
#
loop_
_entity_poly.entity_id
_entity_poly.type
_entity_poly.pdbx_seq_one_letter_code
_entity_poly.pdbx_strand_id
1 'polypeptide(L)'
;PVPKPFSLLSNGWSDADKLALERYNWIPWSQKVKNQLGMASGAWRFLERDNPCPSFQVYPAHHRAWIDADMVVRSFLSEICATTERPYFEHCSSAAEIWETLLTRHTCRGPMGQIEALRSFLSVELSADPKSWAVPLTALRDLNSAIWASGTPDPDSFHLTGLLIALSRHNDVFVRGLIAQPDLTLASALRSVAALMAQPPATGTGGFAFAASSAGANSRPPPRKFAGRKEICSTPVCPKPDTHTWPYCTAPGGGMAGRPVIEAQTKAREDRQAQQTANANRHIKHNAAGAAYTTLAGVDYLLTPVPAPAPPTAPAS
;
A
#
# COMPACT_ATOMS: atom_id res chain seq x y z
N PRO A 1 -25.67 0.25 -41.57
CA PRO A 1 -25.60 -0.61 -40.35
C PRO A 1 -24.76 0.13 -39.31
N VAL A 2 -25.33 0.46 -38.15
CA VAL A 2 -24.57 1.11 -37.08
C VAL A 2 -23.53 0.11 -36.57
N PRO A 3 -22.22 0.42 -36.58
CA PRO A 3 -21.22 -0.49 -36.06
C PRO A 3 -21.53 -0.76 -34.59
N LYS A 4 -21.46 -2.04 -34.19
CA LYS A 4 -21.67 -2.44 -32.80
C LYS A 4 -20.71 -1.64 -31.91
N PRO A 5 -21.18 -1.10 -30.76
CA PRO A 5 -20.30 -0.41 -29.83
C PRO A 5 -19.21 -1.37 -29.36
N PHE A 6 -17.96 -0.91 -29.44
CA PHE A 6 -16.81 -1.63 -28.92
C PHE A 6 -16.93 -1.73 -27.40
N SER A 7 -16.90 -2.95 -26.86
CA SER A 7 -16.94 -3.20 -25.42
C SER A 7 -15.91 -4.24 -25.03
N LEU A 8 -15.32 -4.03 -23.86
CA LEU A 8 -14.40 -4.96 -23.23
C LEU A 8 -15.05 -5.48 -21.95
N LEU A 9 -14.94 -6.78 -21.73
CA LEU A 9 -15.42 -7.42 -20.51
C LEU A 9 -14.23 -7.71 -19.60
N SER A 10 -14.34 -7.30 -18.34
CA SER A 10 -13.41 -7.65 -17.26
C SER A 10 -13.71 -9.02 -16.62
N ASN A 11 -14.63 -9.78 -17.21
CA ASN A 11 -15.01 -11.10 -16.71
C ASN A 11 -13.79 -12.05 -16.76
N GLY A 12 -13.49 -12.69 -15.63
CA GLY A 12 -12.32 -13.58 -15.50
C GLY A 12 -11.06 -12.93 -14.90
N TRP A 13 -11.18 -11.71 -14.38
CA TRP A 13 -10.18 -11.11 -13.51
C TRP A 13 -10.61 -11.27 -12.05
N SER A 14 -9.93 -12.15 -11.31
CA SER A 14 -10.11 -12.22 -9.86
C SER A 14 -9.38 -11.08 -9.17
N ASP A 15 -9.73 -10.81 -7.91
CA ASP A 15 -8.98 -9.83 -7.11
C ASP A 15 -7.51 -10.23 -6.93
N ALA A 16 -7.14 -11.50 -7.07
CA ALA A 16 -5.75 -11.97 -7.05
C ALA A 16 -5.02 -11.68 -8.37
N ASP A 17 -5.73 -11.62 -9.49
CA ASP A 17 -5.16 -11.35 -10.81
C ASP A 17 -4.86 -9.86 -11.06
N LYS A 18 -5.49 -8.96 -10.30
CA LYS A 18 -5.31 -7.51 -10.47
C LYS A 18 -3.85 -7.10 -10.33
N LEU A 19 -3.43 -6.14 -11.16
CA LEU A 19 -2.07 -5.60 -11.10
C LEU A 19 -1.86 -4.85 -9.78
N ALA A 20 -0.82 -5.21 -9.06
CA ALA A 20 -0.40 -4.51 -7.86
C ALA A 20 1.11 -4.62 -7.72
N LEU A 21 1.76 -3.53 -7.27
CA LEU A 21 3.21 -3.50 -7.13
C LEU A 21 3.71 -4.65 -6.25
N GLU A 22 3.06 -4.90 -5.12
CA GLU A 22 3.44 -5.93 -4.15
C GLU A 22 3.39 -7.38 -4.70
N ARG A 23 2.69 -7.61 -5.82
CA ARG A 23 2.41 -8.96 -6.33
C ARG A 23 3.39 -9.45 -7.39
N TYR A 24 4.27 -8.59 -7.90
CA TYR A 24 5.25 -8.95 -8.94
C TYR A 24 4.64 -9.61 -10.19
N ASN A 25 3.36 -9.35 -10.46
CA ASN A 25 2.59 -10.05 -11.48
C ASN A 25 2.58 -9.35 -12.84
N TRP A 26 3.47 -8.38 -13.09
CA TRP A 26 3.49 -7.60 -14.34
C TRP A 26 3.58 -8.47 -15.60
N ILE A 27 4.49 -9.44 -15.64
CA ILE A 27 4.67 -10.30 -16.81
C ILE A 27 3.40 -11.12 -17.13
N PRO A 28 2.87 -11.95 -16.21
CA PRO A 28 1.65 -12.70 -16.49
C PRO A 28 0.43 -11.79 -16.70
N TRP A 29 0.33 -10.68 -15.97
CA TRP A 29 -0.75 -9.70 -16.13
C TRP A 29 -0.73 -9.07 -17.52
N SER A 30 0.41 -8.54 -17.94
CA SER A 30 0.54 -7.83 -19.23
C SER A 30 0.28 -8.73 -20.42
N GLN A 31 0.70 -10.01 -20.35
CA GLN A 31 0.37 -11.02 -21.35
C GLN A 31 -1.14 -11.29 -21.40
N LYS A 32 -1.79 -11.46 -20.25
CA LYS A 32 -3.25 -11.67 -20.17
C LYS A 32 -4.03 -10.48 -20.75
N VAL A 33 -3.58 -9.24 -20.47
CA VAL A 33 -4.15 -8.02 -21.06
C VAL A 33 -4.02 -8.02 -22.58
N LYS A 34 -2.81 -8.23 -23.11
CA LYS A 34 -2.57 -8.25 -24.55
C LYS A 34 -3.40 -9.33 -25.25
N ASN A 35 -3.54 -10.51 -24.65
CA ASN A 35 -4.36 -11.59 -25.19
C ASN A 35 -5.85 -11.20 -25.25
N GLN A 36 -6.39 -10.63 -24.16
CA GLN A 36 -7.80 -10.19 -24.14
C GLN A 36 -8.08 -9.06 -25.12
N LEU A 37 -7.20 -8.06 -25.20
CA LEU A 37 -7.33 -6.97 -26.18
C LEU A 37 -7.13 -7.48 -27.62
N GLY A 38 -6.27 -8.50 -27.82
CA GLY A 38 -6.11 -9.19 -29.08
C GLY A 38 -7.41 -9.84 -29.57
N MET A 39 -8.12 -10.53 -28.67
CA MET A 39 -9.43 -11.12 -28.95
C MET A 39 -10.51 -10.07 -29.25
N ALA A 40 -10.39 -8.87 -28.67
CA ALA A 40 -11.29 -7.75 -28.91
C ALA A 40 -10.91 -6.95 -30.17
N SER A 41 -10.91 -7.61 -31.34
CA SER A 41 -10.64 -6.97 -32.65
C SER A 41 -9.27 -6.29 -32.75
N GLY A 42 -8.25 -6.78 -32.04
CA GLY A 42 -6.91 -6.21 -32.10
C GLY A 42 -6.75 -4.87 -31.36
N ALA A 43 -7.58 -4.60 -30.34
CA ALA A 43 -7.52 -3.39 -29.52
C ALA A 43 -6.19 -3.20 -28.75
N TRP A 44 -5.29 -4.19 -28.78
CA TRP A 44 -3.96 -4.09 -28.18
C TRP A 44 -3.13 -2.96 -28.81
N ARG A 45 -3.45 -2.54 -30.05
CA ARG A 45 -2.83 -1.39 -30.74
C ARG A 45 -3.03 -0.05 -30.02
N PHE A 46 -4.07 0.08 -29.20
CA PHE A 46 -4.26 1.28 -28.36
C PHE A 46 -3.24 1.38 -27.22
N LEU A 47 -2.51 0.30 -26.92
CA LEU A 47 -1.40 0.31 -25.96
C LEU A 47 -0.09 0.82 -26.59
N GLU A 48 0.00 0.87 -27.92
CA GLU A 48 1.19 1.31 -28.64
C GLU A 48 1.16 2.82 -28.84
N ARG A 49 2.30 3.48 -28.64
CA ARG A 49 2.46 4.91 -28.96
C ARG A 49 2.31 5.21 -30.45
N ASP A 50 2.51 4.21 -31.30
CA ASP A 50 2.54 4.35 -32.76
C ASP A 50 1.13 4.35 -33.40
N ASN A 51 0.07 4.35 -32.59
CA ASN A 51 -1.32 4.42 -33.05
C ASN A 51 -1.93 5.81 -32.78
N PRO A 52 -1.54 6.86 -33.54
CA PRO A 52 -2.02 8.21 -33.29
C PRO A 52 -3.52 8.35 -33.61
N CYS A 53 -4.19 9.22 -32.85
CA CYS A 53 -5.58 9.59 -33.12
C CYS A 53 -5.70 10.27 -34.50
N PRO A 54 -6.65 9.86 -35.36
CA PRO A 54 -6.89 10.51 -36.65
C PRO A 54 -7.27 11.99 -36.48
N SER A 55 -6.82 12.88 -37.38
CA SER A 55 -7.16 14.31 -37.29
C SER A 55 -8.68 14.54 -37.38
N PHE A 56 -9.23 15.28 -36.40
CA PHE A 56 -10.65 15.66 -36.40
C PHE A 56 -11.05 16.50 -37.63
N GLN A 57 -10.12 17.31 -38.15
CA GLN A 57 -10.39 18.18 -39.30
C GLN A 57 -10.55 17.39 -40.60
N VAL A 58 -9.86 16.24 -40.73
CA VAL A 58 -9.86 15.42 -41.96
C VAL A 58 -10.87 14.28 -41.85
N TYR A 59 -10.95 13.63 -40.70
CA TYR A 59 -11.79 12.45 -40.47
C TYR A 59 -12.55 12.51 -39.13
N PRO A 60 -13.55 13.41 -38.98
CA PRO A 60 -14.22 13.66 -37.71
C PRO A 60 -14.93 12.43 -37.13
N ALA A 61 -15.51 11.57 -37.98
CA ALA A 61 -16.17 10.34 -37.55
C ALA A 61 -15.17 9.30 -37.00
N HIS A 62 -14.02 9.13 -37.67
CA HIS A 62 -12.98 8.21 -37.24
C HIS A 62 -12.29 8.69 -35.95
N HIS A 63 -12.06 10.00 -35.82
CA HIS A 63 -11.55 10.59 -34.59
C HIS A 63 -12.45 10.29 -33.38
N ARG A 64 -13.78 10.50 -33.51
CA ARG A 64 -14.73 10.19 -32.43
C ARG A 64 -14.73 8.70 -32.07
N ALA A 65 -14.81 7.83 -33.07
CA ALA A 65 -14.76 6.38 -32.85
C ALA A 65 -13.45 5.93 -32.20
N TRP A 66 -12.33 6.57 -32.54
CA TRP A 66 -11.03 6.30 -31.91
C TRP A 66 -11.04 6.71 -30.43
N ILE A 67 -11.56 7.90 -30.10
CA ILE A 67 -11.67 8.38 -28.71
C ILE A 67 -12.55 7.45 -27.88
N ASP A 68 -13.70 7.03 -28.43
CA ASP A 68 -14.61 6.14 -27.73
C ASP A 68 -13.93 4.78 -27.44
N ALA A 69 -13.18 4.24 -28.41
CA ALA A 69 -12.44 2.99 -28.25
C ALA A 69 -11.29 3.13 -27.23
N ASP A 70 -10.50 4.20 -27.30
CA ASP A 70 -9.42 4.47 -26.33
C ASP A 70 -9.99 4.62 -24.91
N MET A 71 -11.12 5.31 -24.75
CA MET A 71 -11.81 5.45 -23.45
C MET A 71 -12.25 4.09 -22.87
N VAL A 72 -12.73 3.17 -23.71
CA VAL A 72 -13.08 1.81 -23.30
C VAL A 72 -11.84 1.05 -22.84
N VAL A 73 -10.71 1.13 -23.56
CA VAL A 73 -9.44 0.50 -23.16
C VAL A 73 -8.92 1.09 -21.85
N ARG A 74 -8.94 2.42 -21.69
CA ARG A 74 -8.53 3.09 -20.44
C ARG A 74 -9.39 2.65 -19.24
N SER A 75 -10.70 2.59 -19.44
CA SER A 75 -11.64 2.14 -18.40
C SER A 75 -11.38 0.68 -18.02
N PHE A 76 -11.15 -0.18 -19.02
CA PHE A 76 -10.77 -1.57 -18.81
C PHE A 76 -9.48 -1.69 -18.01
N LEU A 77 -8.40 -1.00 -18.41
CA LEU A 77 -7.12 -0.99 -17.68
C LEU A 77 -7.29 -0.57 -16.22
N SER A 78 -8.13 0.45 -15.95
CA SER A 78 -8.43 0.93 -14.59
C SER A 78 -9.19 -0.09 -13.73
N GLU A 79 -9.96 -0.96 -14.35
CA GLU A 79 -10.73 -2.01 -13.65
C GLU A 79 -9.88 -3.23 -13.28
N ILE A 80 -8.95 -3.61 -14.16
CA ILE A 80 -8.07 -4.77 -13.98
C ILE A 80 -6.78 -4.45 -13.19
N CYS A 81 -6.62 -3.19 -12.79
CA CYS A 81 -5.60 -2.75 -11.84
C CYS A 81 -6.16 -2.71 -10.41
N ALA A 82 -5.31 -2.93 -9.41
CA ALA A 82 -5.68 -2.67 -8.02
C ALA A 82 -5.93 -1.17 -7.80
N THR A 83 -6.81 -0.84 -6.86
CA THR A 83 -7.15 0.56 -6.52
C THR A 83 -5.93 1.38 -6.12
N THR A 84 -4.87 0.73 -5.60
CA THR A 84 -3.59 1.36 -5.25
C THR A 84 -2.81 1.88 -6.45
N GLU A 85 -3.04 1.36 -7.65
CA GLU A 85 -2.33 1.78 -8.88
C GLU A 85 -2.99 3.00 -9.53
N ARG A 86 -4.28 3.25 -9.28
CA ARG A 86 -5.06 4.33 -9.95
C ARG A 86 -4.45 5.73 -9.85
N PRO A 87 -3.94 6.19 -8.69
CA PRO A 87 -3.39 7.54 -8.58
C PRO A 87 -2.21 7.81 -9.54
N TYR A 88 -1.52 6.76 -9.98
CA TYR A 88 -0.34 6.90 -10.82
C TYR A 88 -0.66 7.13 -12.30
N PHE A 89 -1.87 6.79 -12.75
CA PHE A 89 -2.26 6.93 -14.16
C PHE A 89 -3.58 7.68 -14.37
N GLU A 90 -4.19 8.22 -13.30
CA GLU A 90 -5.43 9.01 -13.38
C GLU A 90 -5.30 10.25 -14.26
N HIS A 91 -4.10 10.82 -14.35
CA HIS A 91 -3.79 11.99 -15.17
C HIS A 91 -3.45 11.64 -16.64
N CYS A 92 -3.33 10.35 -16.97
CA CYS A 92 -3.03 9.93 -18.33
C CYS A 92 -4.24 10.12 -19.25
N SER A 93 -3.98 10.66 -20.43
CA SER A 93 -4.99 11.05 -21.41
C SER A 93 -5.29 9.96 -22.45
N SER A 94 -4.40 8.99 -22.61
CA SER A 94 -4.53 7.87 -23.56
C SER A 94 -4.27 6.51 -22.91
N ALA A 95 -4.76 5.42 -23.51
CA ALA A 95 -4.44 4.06 -23.07
C ALA A 95 -2.94 3.75 -23.17
N ALA A 96 -2.26 4.28 -24.20
CA ALA A 96 -0.81 4.13 -24.38
C ALA A 96 -0.02 4.76 -23.22
N GLU A 97 -0.40 5.97 -22.79
CA GLU A 97 0.22 6.64 -21.64
C GLU A 97 0.01 5.86 -20.33
N ILE A 98 -1.20 5.34 -20.10
CA ILE A 98 -1.48 4.48 -18.94
C ILE A 98 -0.58 3.25 -18.99
N TRP A 99 -0.52 2.58 -20.15
CA TRP A 99 0.25 1.35 -20.33
C TRP A 99 1.73 1.55 -20.05
N GLU A 100 2.32 2.63 -20.58
CA GLU A 100 3.72 2.97 -20.38
C GLU A 100 4.03 3.38 -18.94
N THR A 101 3.11 4.11 -18.30
CA THR A 101 3.25 4.48 -16.89
C THR A 101 3.27 3.24 -16.01
N LEU A 102 2.36 2.29 -16.27
CA LEU A 102 2.33 1.00 -15.59
C LEU A 102 3.58 0.16 -15.91
N LEU A 103 4.00 0.09 -17.17
CA LEU A 103 5.23 -0.61 -17.57
C LEU A 103 6.42 -0.06 -16.79
N THR A 104 6.65 1.25 -16.86
CA THR A 104 7.76 1.93 -16.17
C THR A 104 7.73 1.66 -14.68
N ARG A 105 6.57 1.82 -14.04
CA ARG A 105 6.42 1.60 -12.60
C ARG A 105 6.71 0.15 -12.19
N HIS A 106 6.33 -0.81 -13.02
CA HIS A 106 6.44 -2.22 -12.67
C HIS A 106 7.75 -2.87 -13.13
N THR A 107 8.46 -2.30 -14.12
CA THR A 107 9.78 -2.76 -14.58
C THR A 107 10.94 -1.94 -14.01
N CYS A 108 10.74 -0.65 -13.74
CA CYS A 108 11.78 0.26 -13.21
C CYS A 108 11.56 0.52 -11.71
N ARG A 109 11.57 -0.54 -10.89
CA ARG A 109 11.35 -0.42 -9.44
C ARG A 109 12.57 0.09 -8.65
N GLY A 110 13.68 0.36 -9.35
CA GLY A 110 14.94 0.78 -8.74
C GLY A 110 15.49 -0.25 -7.75
N PRO A 111 16.49 0.13 -6.95
CA PRO A 111 17.16 -0.75 -5.99
C PRO A 111 16.21 -1.36 -4.94
N MET A 112 15.18 -0.61 -4.52
CA MET A 112 14.22 -1.06 -3.52
C MET A 112 13.35 -2.22 -4.01
N GLY A 113 12.88 -2.19 -5.27
CA GLY A 113 12.16 -3.32 -5.83
C GLY A 113 13.01 -4.57 -5.98
N GLN A 114 14.31 -4.40 -6.22
CA GLN A 114 15.27 -5.50 -6.24
C GLN A 114 15.49 -6.10 -4.84
N ILE A 115 15.61 -5.27 -3.81
CA ILE A 115 15.72 -5.70 -2.40
C ILE A 115 14.46 -6.47 -1.96
N GLU A 116 13.26 -5.98 -2.29
CA GLU A 116 12.02 -6.67 -1.95
C GLU A 116 11.84 -7.98 -2.74
N ALA A 117 12.23 -8.01 -4.02
CA ALA A 117 12.21 -9.22 -4.82
C ALA A 117 13.20 -10.26 -4.27
N LEU A 118 14.40 -9.84 -3.89
CA LEU A 118 15.43 -10.71 -3.30
C LEU A 118 15.00 -11.22 -1.92
N ARG A 119 14.37 -10.37 -1.09
CA ARG A 119 13.77 -10.79 0.19
C ARG A 119 12.69 -11.84 -0.03
N SER A 120 11.76 -11.57 -0.95
CA SER A 120 10.66 -12.49 -1.27
C SER A 120 11.19 -13.81 -1.80
N PHE A 121 12.19 -13.78 -2.69
CA PHE A 121 12.82 -14.95 -3.28
C PHE A 121 13.45 -15.85 -2.20
N LEU A 122 14.20 -15.25 -1.26
CA LEU A 122 14.85 -15.97 -0.17
C LEU A 122 13.89 -16.41 0.95
N SER A 123 12.65 -15.89 0.94
CA SER A 123 11.60 -16.28 1.90
C SER A 123 10.65 -17.34 1.35
N VAL A 124 10.79 -17.77 0.08
CA VAL A 124 9.97 -18.85 -0.46
C VAL A 124 10.39 -20.17 0.16
N GLU A 125 9.46 -20.80 0.88
CA GLU A 125 9.63 -22.13 1.44
C GLU A 125 8.86 -23.16 0.62
N LEU A 126 9.53 -24.28 0.30
CA LEU A 126 8.87 -25.45 -0.28
C LEU A 126 8.26 -26.28 0.84
N SER A 127 6.97 -26.60 0.70
CA SER A 127 6.31 -27.49 1.67
C SER A 127 6.85 -28.92 1.54
N ALA A 128 6.60 -29.77 2.54
CA ALA A 128 7.01 -31.16 2.52
C ALA A 128 6.31 -32.00 1.41
N ASP A 129 5.17 -31.53 0.87
CA ASP A 129 4.44 -32.23 -0.20
C ASP A 129 4.88 -31.75 -1.60
N PRO A 130 5.51 -32.61 -2.42
CA PRO A 130 5.94 -32.26 -3.78
C PRO A 130 4.81 -31.79 -4.71
N LYS A 131 3.57 -32.23 -4.49
CA LYS A 131 2.44 -31.85 -5.35
C LYS A 131 2.07 -30.37 -5.23
N SER A 132 2.47 -29.72 -4.13
CA SER A 132 2.23 -28.30 -3.88
C SER A 132 3.28 -27.36 -4.47
N TRP A 133 4.39 -27.89 -5.01
CA TRP A 133 5.55 -27.08 -5.40
C TRP A 133 5.35 -26.23 -6.66
N ALA A 134 4.34 -26.53 -7.48
CA ALA A 134 4.12 -25.82 -8.75
C ALA A 134 3.99 -24.29 -8.57
N VAL A 135 3.27 -23.85 -7.54
CA VAL A 135 3.07 -22.42 -7.25
C VAL A 135 4.36 -21.75 -6.72
N PRO A 136 5.02 -22.26 -5.66
CA PRO A 136 6.30 -21.72 -5.20
C PRO A 136 7.40 -21.69 -6.27
N LEU A 137 7.51 -22.72 -7.10
CA LEU A 137 8.52 -22.78 -8.17
C LEU A 137 8.25 -21.72 -9.26
N THR A 138 6.99 -21.48 -9.59
CA THR A 138 6.61 -20.40 -10.51
C THR A 138 6.94 -19.04 -9.90
N ALA A 139 6.64 -18.84 -8.61
CA ALA A 139 6.99 -17.62 -7.89
C ALA A 139 8.51 -17.38 -7.85
N LEU A 140 9.32 -18.42 -7.60
CA LEU A 140 10.79 -18.33 -7.63
C LEU A 140 11.30 -17.88 -9.01
N ARG A 141 10.77 -18.45 -10.09
CA ARG A 141 11.14 -18.05 -11.45
C ARG A 141 10.79 -16.58 -11.74
N ASP A 142 9.60 -16.16 -11.34
CA ASP A 142 9.10 -14.82 -11.60
C ASP A 142 9.87 -13.77 -10.76
N LEU A 143 10.17 -14.07 -9.50
CA LEU A 143 11.00 -13.26 -8.62
C LEU A 143 12.46 -13.16 -9.11
N ASN A 144 13.05 -14.28 -9.58
CA ASN A 144 14.38 -14.25 -10.19
C ASN A 144 14.42 -13.32 -11.41
N SER A 145 13.40 -13.41 -12.27
CA SER A 145 13.29 -12.51 -13.42
C SER A 145 13.20 -11.04 -12.99
N ALA A 146 12.45 -10.74 -11.92
CA ALA A 146 12.32 -9.39 -11.38
C ALA A 146 13.62 -8.83 -10.76
N ILE A 147 14.42 -9.68 -10.09
CA ILE A 147 15.72 -9.29 -9.51
C ILE A 147 16.66 -8.78 -10.60
N TRP A 148 16.77 -9.50 -11.72
CA TRP A 148 17.69 -9.17 -12.80
C TRP A 148 17.14 -8.12 -13.77
N ALA A 149 15.81 -7.98 -13.90
CA ALA A 149 15.20 -6.90 -14.67
C ALA A 149 15.57 -5.51 -14.14
N SER A 150 15.88 -5.40 -12.84
CA SER A 150 16.30 -4.16 -12.20
C SER A 150 17.80 -3.86 -12.35
N GLY A 151 18.57 -4.75 -13.00
CA GLY A 151 20.03 -4.66 -13.14
C GLY A 151 20.78 -5.64 -12.23
N THR A 152 22.12 -5.58 -12.25
CA THR A 152 22.95 -6.38 -11.33
C THR A 152 22.77 -5.88 -9.90
N PRO A 153 22.51 -6.75 -8.90
CA PRO A 153 22.43 -6.34 -7.51
C PRO A 153 23.72 -5.67 -7.06
N ASP A 154 23.61 -4.47 -6.52
CA ASP A 154 24.75 -3.81 -5.91
C ASP A 154 25.09 -4.50 -4.56
N PRO A 155 26.38 -4.56 -4.16
CA PRO A 155 26.79 -5.22 -2.92
C PRO A 155 26.08 -4.71 -1.66
N ASP A 156 25.80 -3.40 -1.57
CA ASP A 156 25.10 -2.78 -0.44
C ASP A 156 23.61 -3.14 -0.45
N SER A 157 22.95 -3.20 -1.62
CA SER A 157 21.58 -3.71 -1.73
C SER A 157 21.47 -5.18 -1.33
N PHE A 158 22.45 -6.00 -1.70
CA PHE A 158 22.50 -7.41 -1.30
C PHE A 158 22.69 -7.55 0.23
N HIS A 159 23.61 -6.78 0.81
CA HIS A 159 23.84 -6.76 2.26
C HIS A 159 22.61 -6.25 3.02
N LEU A 160 21.99 -5.17 2.55
CA LEU A 160 20.75 -4.64 3.13
C LEU A 160 19.64 -5.70 3.09
N THR A 161 19.50 -6.45 2.00
CA THR A 161 18.51 -7.52 1.94
C THR A 161 18.79 -8.62 2.95
N GLY A 162 20.05 -9.06 3.06
CA GLY A 162 20.48 -10.04 4.07
C GLY A 162 20.16 -9.58 5.49
N LEU A 163 20.42 -8.30 5.80
CA LEU A 163 20.08 -7.69 7.08
C LEU A 163 18.57 -7.70 7.34
N LEU A 164 17.75 -7.31 6.35
CA LEU A 164 16.28 -7.32 6.48
C LEU A 164 15.73 -8.73 6.71
N ILE A 165 16.28 -9.75 6.02
CA ILE A 165 15.90 -11.15 6.23
C ILE A 165 16.29 -11.61 7.64
N ALA A 166 17.52 -11.35 8.06
CA ALA A 166 18.01 -11.74 9.38
C ALA A 166 17.16 -11.12 10.51
N LEU A 167 16.77 -9.86 10.36
CA LEU A 167 15.92 -9.15 11.31
C LEU A 167 14.46 -9.61 11.25
N SER A 168 13.96 -10.04 10.09
CA SER A 168 12.54 -10.36 9.91
C SER A 168 12.03 -11.50 10.80
N ARG A 169 12.92 -12.40 11.24
CA ARG A 169 12.57 -13.53 12.12
C ARG A 169 12.06 -13.11 13.50
N HIS A 170 12.57 -12.00 14.03
CA HIS A 170 12.29 -11.56 15.40
C HIS A 170 11.82 -10.10 15.49
N ASN A 171 11.94 -9.33 14.41
CA ASN A 171 11.73 -7.88 14.39
C ASN A 171 10.94 -7.42 13.15
N ASP A 172 9.89 -8.14 12.72
CA ASP A 172 9.15 -7.82 11.49
C ASP A 172 8.56 -6.39 11.48
N VAL A 173 8.08 -5.90 12.64
CA VAL A 173 7.57 -4.52 12.77
C VAL A 173 8.66 -3.48 12.47
N PHE A 174 9.88 -3.73 12.94
CA PHE A 174 11.04 -2.86 12.69
C PHE A 174 11.45 -2.92 11.21
N VAL A 175 11.48 -4.12 10.62
CA VAL A 175 11.78 -4.32 9.19
C VAL A 175 10.78 -3.60 8.30
N ARG A 176 9.47 -3.66 8.60
CA ARG A 176 8.45 -2.88 7.88
C ARG A 176 8.68 -1.37 8.01
N GLY A 177 9.09 -0.91 9.19
CA GLY A 177 9.45 0.49 9.42
C GLY A 177 10.64 0.96 8.57
N LEU A 178 11.66 0.10 8.40
CA LEU A 178 12.80 0.38 7.52
C LEU A 178 12.39 0.46 6.06
N ILE A 179 11.60 -0.50 5.57
CA ILE A 179 11.16 -0.54 4.16
C ILE A 179 10.28 0.66 3.80
N ALA A 180 9.53 1.19 4.76
CA ALA A 180 8.72 2.39 4.56
C ALA A 180 9.54 3.68 4.42
N GLN A 181 10.87 3.65 4.63
CA GLN A 181 11.72 4.83 4.46
C GLN A 181 11.98 5.10 2.97
N PRO A 182 11.73 6.33 2.48
CA PRO A 182 11.93 6.67 1.07
C PRO A 182 13.41 6.62 0.64
N ASP A 183 14.33 6.87 1.57
CA ASP A 183 15.77 6.92 1.34
C ASP A 183 16.51 5.75 2.04
N LEU A 184 15.90 4.55 2.00
CA LEU A 184 16.53 3.39 2.63
C LEU A 184 17.85 3.06 1.92
N THR A 185 18.94 3.14 2.69
CA THR A 185 20.29 2.78 2.30
C THR A 185 20.86 1.84 3.34
N LEU A 186 21.90 1.09 3.00
CA LEU A 186 22.59 0.24 3.98
C LEU A 186 23.06 1.06 5.19
N ALA A 187 23.58 2.28 4.96
CA ALA A 187 24.03 3.16 6.04
C ALA A 187 22.87 3.62 6.95
N SER A 188 21.71 3.99 6.40
CA SER A 188 20.54 4.37 7.22
C SER A 188 19.98 3.17 8.00
N ALA A 189 19.95 1.99 7.40
CA ALA A 189 19.54 0.76 8.06
C ALA A 189 20.48 0.37 9.21
N LEU A 190 21.79 0.36 8.97
CA LEU A 190 22.78 0.02 10.00
C LEU A 190 22.76 1.00 11.18
N ARG A 191 22.57 2.30 10.93
CA ARG A 191 22.37 3.30 12.01
C ARG A 191 21.13 2.99 12.84
N SER A 192 20.05 2.59 12.19
CA SER A 192 18.80 2.24 12.87
C SER A 192 18.94 0.97 13.71
N VAL A 193 19.70 -0.02 13.23
CA VAL A 193 20.02 -1.25 13.96
C VAL A 193 20.95 -0.94 15.15
N ALA A 194 21.97 -0.11 14.97
CA ALA A 194 22.85 0.31 16.05
C ALA A 194 22.07 1.06 17.15
N ALA A 195 21.12 1.92 16.76
CA ALA A 195 20.24 2.60 17.71
C ALA A 195 19.34 1.60 18.47
N LEU A 196 18.87 0.54 17.82
CA LEU A 196 18.11 -0.54 18.49
C LEU A 196 18.98 -1.31 19.48
N MET A 197 20.22 -1.63 19.11
CA MET A 197 21.18 -2.34 19.97
C MET A 197 21.62 -1.50 21.18
N ALA A 198 21.64 -0.18 21.06
CA ALA A 198 22.04 0.75 22.11
C ALA A 198 20.92 1.02 23.14
N GLN A 199 19.69 0.54 22.90
CA GLN A 199 18.62 0.68 23.88
C GLN A 199 18.83 -0.29 25.05
N PRO A 200 18.71 0.20 26.30
CA PRO A 200 18.77 -0.68 27.46
C PRO A 200 17.61 -1.70 27.40
N PRO A 201 17.80 -2.94 27.86
CA PRO A 201 16.75 -3.95 27.84
C PRO A 201 15.56 -3.45 28.65
N ALA A 202 14.49 -3.10 27.95
CA ALA A 202 13.24 -2.71 28.58
C ALA A 202 12.65 -3.94 29.27
N THR A 203 12.68 -3.93 30.60
CA THR A 203 11.83 -4.79 31.41
C THR A 203 10.37 -4.44 31.11
N GLY A 204 9.69 -5.29 30.34
CA GLY A 204 8.23 -5.30 30.21
C GLY A 204 7.68 -4.74 28.90
N THR A 205 7.27 -5.65 28.02
CA THR A 205 6.11 -5.56 27.11
C THR A 205 5.61 -4.16 26.71
N GLY A 206 6.02 -3.69 25.52
CA GLY A 206 5.35 -2.56 24.84
C GLY A 206 6.06 -2.18 23.55
N GLY A 207 5.35 -2.25 22.41
CA GLY A 207 5.92 -2.13 21.06
C GLY A 207 6.60 -0.80 20.73
N PHE A 208 7.61 -0.89 19.87
CA PHE A 208 8.44 0.21 19.38
C PHE A 208 7.69 1.15 18.43
N ALA A 209 7.92 2.47 18.56
CA ALA A 209 7.54 3.50 17.60
C ALA A 209 8.79 4.20 17.06
N PHE A 210 8.88 4.35 15.74
CA PHE A 210 10.00 4.99 15.05
C PHE A 210 9.72 6.49 14.88
N ALA A 211 10.68 7.35 15.25
CA ALA A 211 10.65 8.78 14.95
C ALA A 211 11.20 9.01 13.53
N ALA A 212 10.33 9.48 12.63
CA ALA A 212 10.74 9.97 11.31
C ALA A 212 11.44 11.32 11.47
N SER A 213 12.74 11.37 11.16
CA SER A 213 13.42 12.64 10.95
C SER A 213 12.93 13.22 9.64
N SER A 214 12.09 14.26 9.69
CA SER A 214 11.75 15.07 8.53
C SER A 214 12.00 16.54 8.84
N ALA A 215 13.05 17.07 8.23
CA ALA A 215 13.19 18.50 8.02
C ALA A 215 12.37 18.87 6.76
N GLY A 216 11.42 19.78 6.91
CA GLY A 216 10.96 20.64 5.82
C GLY A 216 9.68 20.28 5.08
N ALA A 217 8.64 21.05 5.41
CA ALA A 217 7.62 21.64 4.52
C ALA A 217 6.34 20.84 4.16
N ASN A 218 5.25 21.29 4.77
CA ASN A 218 3.90 21.47 4.23
C ASN A 218 3.40 20.41 3.24
N SER A 219 2.83 19.33 3.78
CA SER A 219 1.88 18.51 3.03
C SER A 219 0.62 18.28 3.85
N ARG A 220 -0.49 18.76 3.31
CA ARG A 220 -1.87 18.54 3.75
C ARG A 220 -2.11 17.03 4.00
N PRO A 221 -2.80 16.63 5.08
CA PRO A 221 -2.94 15.22 5.43
C PRO A 221 -3.68 14.46 4.31
N PRO A 222 -3.20 13.27 3.90
CA PRO A 222 -3.91 12.43 2.94
C PRO A 222 -5.25 11.96 3.52
N PRO A 223 -6.26 11.67 2.69
CA PRO A 223 -7.51 11.08 3.15
C PRO A 223 -7.21 9.74 3.81
N ARG A 224 -7.66 9.61 5.06
CA ARG A 224 -7.47 8.41 5.89
C ARG A 224 -8.03 7.20 5.14
N LYS A 225 -7.16 6.23 4.83
CA LYS A 225 -7.56 4.88 4.42
C LYS A 225 -8.45 4.28 5.51
N PHE A 226 -9.55 3.65 5.08
CA PHE A 226 -10.53 2.95 5.89
C PHE A 226 -9.88 2.01 6.90
N ALA A 227 -9.80 2.45 8.16
CA ALA A 227 -9.59 1.57 9.30
C ALA A 227 -10.88 0.78 9.54
N GLY A 228 -10.85 -0.53 9.29
CA GLY A 228 -11.88 -1.51 9.63
C GLY A 228 -13.25 -1.24 9.01
N ARG A 229 -13.71 -2.10 8.07
CA ARG A 229 -15.15 -2.20 7.82
C ARG A 229 -15.79 -2.51 9.17
N LYS A 230 -16.54 -1.55 9.72
CA LYS A 230 -17.36 -1.79 10.91
C LYS A 230 -18.30 -2.93 10.57
N GLU A 231 -18.21 -4.04 11.29
CA GLU A 231 -19.07 -5.20 11.08
C GLU A 231 -20.53 -4.77 11.21
N ILE A 232 -21.21 -4.72 10.07
CA ILE A 232 -22.62 -4.36 9.95
C ILE A 232 -23.43 -5.46 10.65
N CYS A 233 -24.55 -5.09 11.28
CA CYS A 233 -25.39 -6.02 12.00
C CYS A 233 -25.83 -7.19 11.10
N SER A 234 -25.49 -8.42 11.49
CA SER A 234 -25.78 -9.64 10.73
C SER A 234 -26.97 -10.43 11.32
N THR A 235 -27.75 -9.83 12.23
CA THR A 235 -28.87 -10.53 12.89
C THR A 235 -30.06 -10.67 11.92
N PRO A 236 -30.52 -11.89 11.60
CA PRO A 236 -31.52 -12.14 10.55
C PRO A 236 -32.91 -11.58 10.88
N VAL A 237 -33.21 -11.35 12.16
CA VAL A 237 -34.49 -10.78 12.63
C VAL A 237 -34.42 -9.26 12.78
N CYS A 238 -33.32 -8.63 12.36
CA CYS A 238 -33.16 -7.20 12.49
C CYS A 238 -33.84 -6.44 11.34
N PRO A 239 -34.71 -5.46 11.62
CA PRO A 239 -35.42 -4.72 10.57
C PRO A 239 -34.51 -3.79 9.76
N LYS A 240 -33.32 -3.43 10.27
CA LYS A 240 -32.39 -2.49 9.62
C LYS A 240 -30.92 -2.87 9.88
N PRO A 241 -30.42 -3.97 9.28
CA PRO A 241 -29.06 -4.45 9.51
C PRO A 241 -27.98 -3.43 9.13
N ASP A 242 -28.20 -2.64 8.08
CA ASP A 242 -27.22 -1.69 7.55
C ASP A 242 -26.95 -0.46 8.42
N THR A 243 -27.82 -0.17 9.41
CA THR A 243 -27.78 1.11 10.14
C THR A 243 -27.00 1.05 11.46
N HIS A 244 -26.55 -0.13 11.89
CA HIS A 244 -25.85 -0.31 13.15
C HIS A 244 -24.96 -1.57 13.11
N THR A 245 -24.10 -1.71 14.11
CA THR A 245 -23.25 -2.89 14.28
C THR A 245 -23.92 -3.90 15.21
N TRP A 246 -23.60 -5.19 15.06
CA TRP A 246 -24.14 -6.29 15.89
C TRP A 246 -24.19 -6.02 17.41
N PRO A 247 -23.16 -5.43 18.07
CA PRO A 247 -23.18 -5.19 19.52
C PRO A 247 -24.25 -4.20 19.99
N TYR A 248 -24.87 -3.41 19.11
CA TYR A 248 -25.94 -2.45 19.44
C TYR A 248 -27.32 -2.89 18.91
N CYS A 249 -27.44 -4.13 18.44
CA CYS A 249 -28.70 -4.65 17.90
C CYS A 249 -29.66 -5.07 19.04
N THR A 250 -30.88 -4.53 19.04
CA THR A 250 -31.91 -4.84 20.05
C THR A 250 -32.87 -5.97 19.63
N ALA A 251 -32.75 -6.46 18.39
CA ALA A 251 -33.54 -7.58 17.89
C ALA A 251 -33.16 -8.89 18.60
N PRO A 252 -34.05 -9.90 18.64
CA PRO A 252 -33.72 -11.23 19.16
C PRO A 252 -32.44 -11.78 18.50
N GLY A 253 -31.44 -12.14 19.30
CA GLY A 253 -30.12 -12.60 18.81
C GLY A 253 -29.11 -11.49 18.49
N GLY A 254 -29.42 -10.23 18.80
CA GLY A 254 -28.48 -9.10 18.76
C GLY A 254 -27.76 -8.87 20.10
N GLY A 255 -26.65 -8.11 20.10
CA GLY A 255 -25.84 -7.85 21.30
C GLY A 255 -26.54 -7.09 22.43
N MET A 256 -27.71 -6.49 22.16
CA MET A 256 -28.59 -5.82 23.14
C MET A 256 -30.03 -6.32 23.04
N ALA A 257 -30.23 -7.58 22.66
CA ALA A 257 -31.56 -8.19 22.53
C ALA A 257 -32.44 -7.92 23.77
N GLY A 258 -33.66 -7.44 23.54
CA GLY A 258 -34.64 -7.16 24.61
C GLY A 258 -34.45 -5.83 25.34
N ARG A 259 -33.42 -5.03 25.02
CA ARG A 259 -33.25 -3.67 25.55
C ARG A 259 -34.00 -2.64 24.68
N PRO A 260 -34.49 -1.52 25.28
CA PRO A 260 -35.09 -0.45 24.50
C PRO A 260 -34.05 0.20 23.58
N VAL A 261 -34.49 0.67 22.41
CA VAL A 261 -33.63 1.30 21.39
C VAL A 261 -32.84 2.49 21.95
N ILE A 262 -33.41 3.21 22.92
CA ILE A 262 -32.78 4.36 23.58
C ILE A 262 -31.51 3.93 24.32
N GLU A 263 -31.52 2.79 25.03
CA GLU A 263 -30.35 2.26 25.73
C GLU A 263 -29.23 1.84 24.76
N ALA A 264 -29.59 1.30 23.59
CA ALA A 264 -28.59 0.96 22.57
C ALA A 264 -27.93 2.21 21.96
N GLN A 265 -28.70 3.29 21.80
CA GLN A 265 -28.17 4.56 21.31
C GLN A 265 -27.28 5.27 22.33
N THR A 266 -27.63 5.25 23.63
CA THR A 266 -26.78 5.82 24.67
C THR A 266 -25.46 5.07 24.77
N LYS A 267 -25.50 3.74 24.78
CA LYS A 267 -24.29 2.91 24.81
C LYS A 267 -23.39 3.14 23.59
N ALA A 268 -23.96 3.24 22.39
CA ALA A 268 -23.19 3.56 21.19
C ALA A 268 -22.55 4.97 21.23
N ARG A 269 -23.20 5.93 21.90
CA ARG A 269 -22.64 7.28 22.12
C ARG A 269 -21.52 7.26 23.15
N GLU A 270 -21.70 6.53 24.25
CA GLU A 270 -20.69 6.35 25.30
C GLU A 270 -19.44 5.66 24.74
N ASP A 271 -19.60 4.58 23.98
CA ASP A 271 -18.48 3.87 23.34
C ASP A 271 -17.76 4.75 22.31
N ARG A 272 -18.51 5.58 21.56
CA ARG A 272 -17.91 6.55 20.62
C ARG A 272 -17.15 7.65 21.37
N GLN A 273 -17.67 8.13 22.50
CA GLN A 273 -16.98 9.11 23.34
C GLN A 273 -15.73 8.52 23.98
N ALA A 274 -15.79 7.27 24.47
CA ALA A 274 -14.64 6.55 25.00
C ALA A 274 -13.55 6.29 23.93
N GLN A 275 -13.94 5.98 22.70
CA GLN A 275 -13.00 5.87 21.57
C GLN A 275 -12.40 7.22 21.17
N GLN A 276 -13.16 8.31 21.29
CA GLN A 276 -12.67 9.67 21.03
C GLN A 276 -11.69 10.13 22.12
N THR A 277 -11.94 9.86 23.40
CA THR A 277 -11.00 10.17 24.49
C THR A 277 -9.76 9.27 24.43
N ALA A 278 -9.90 7.99 24.08
CA ALA A 278 -8.77 7.09 23.84
C ALA A 278 -7.89 7.55 22.66
N ASN A 279 -8.47 8.12 21.60
CA ASN A 279 -7.72 8.71 20.49
C ASN A 279 -7.20 10.12 20.78
N ALA A 280 -7.87 10.92 21.61
CA ALA A 280 -7.37 12.23 22.02
C ALA A 280 -6.14 12.12 22.93
N ASN A 281 -6.01 11.05 23.70
CA ASN A 281 -4.80 10.70 24.45
C ASN A 281 -3.62 10.23 23.58
N ARG A 282 -3.78 10.16 22.25
CA ARG A 282 -2.69 9.96 21.28
C ARG A 282 -2.18 11.28 20.67
N HIS A 283 -2.51 12.43 21.26
CA HIS A 283 -1.95 13.70 20.82
C HIS A 283 -0.56 13.96 21.42
N ILE A 284 0.35 14.29 20.52
CA ILE A 284 1.67 14.86 20.77
C ILE A 284 1.49 16.16 21.61
N LYS A 285 2.12 16.21 22.78
CA LYS A 285 2.22 17.37 23.68
C LYS A 285 3.59 18.02 23.52
N HIS A 286 3.74 19.28 23.90
CA HIS A 286 5.05 19.97 23.89
C HIS A 286 5.41 20.40 25.32
N ASN A 287 6.66 20.21 25.71
CA ASN A 287 7.16 20.69 27.02
C ASN A 287 7.56 22.18 26.93
N ALA A 288 7.93 22.77 28.07
CA ALA A 288 8.35 24.18 28.14
C ALA A 288 9.61 24.52 27.31
N ALA A 289 10.39 23.49 26.92
CA ALA A 289 11.55 23.62 26.03
C ALA A 289 11.19 23.42 24.55
N GLY A 290 9.91 23.30 24.20
CA GLY A 290 9.41 23.11 22.83
C GLY A 290 9.48 21.67 22.31
N ALA A 291 10.05 20.74 23.09
CA ALA A 291 10.20 19.35 22.67
C ALA A 291 8.85 18.63 22.67
N ALA A 292 8.54 18.01 21.53
CA ALA A 292 7.35 17.19 21.35
C ALA A 292 7.50 15.88 22.13
N TYR A 293 6.46 15.46 22.86
CA TYR A 293 6.40 14.20 23.59
C TYR A 293 5.00 13.58 23.52
N THR A 294 4.87 12.27 23.69
CA THR A 294 3.58 11.59 23.81
C THR A 294 3.51 10.87 25.14
N THR A 295 2.39 10.96 25.85
CA THR A 295 2.19 10.22 27.11
C THR A 295 1.49 8.90 26.80
N LEU A 296 2.12 7.76 27.08
CA LEU A 296 1.49 6.44 26.96
C LEU A 296 1.55 5.74 28.32
N ALA A 297 0.38 5.35 28.85
CA ALA A 297 0.24 4.68 30.16
C ALA A 297 0.93 5.43 31.33
N GLY A 298 0.88 6.77 31.33
CA GLY A 298 1.46 7.60 32.39
C GLY A 298 2.96 7.90 32.25
N VAL A 299 3.59 7.47 31.15
CA VAL A 299 5.00 7.73 30.86
C VAL A 299 5.12 8.63 29.63
N ASP A 300 5.94 9.67 29.74
CA ASP A 300 6.19 10.65 28.68
C ASP A 300 7.37 10.21 27.78
N TYR A 301 7.11 10.06 26.48
CA TYR A 301 8.08 9.67 25.46
C TYR A 301 8.43 10.85 24.57
N LEU A 302 9.70 11.28 24.57
CA LEU A 302 10.19 12.39 23.75
C LEU A 302 10.30 11.99 22.28
N LEU A 303 9.69 12.80 21.42
CA LEU A 303 9.66 12.64 19.95
C LEU A 303 10.74 13.46 19.24
N THR A 304 11.48 14.30 19.98
CA THR A 304 12.57 15.13 19.46
C THR A 304 13.81 14.96 20.32
N PRO A 305 15.03 14.89 19.72
CA PRO A 305 16.26 14.83 20.48
C PRO A 305 16.45 16.13 21.26
N VAL A 306 16.75 16.02 22.56
CA VAL A 306 17.15 17.17 23.37
C VAL A 306 18.46 17.72 22.79
N PRO A 307 18.53 19.00 22.39
CA PRO A 307 19.77 19.58 21.88
C PRO A 307 20.86 19.45 22.94
N ALA A 308 22.03 18.93 22.53
CA ALA A 308 23.17 18.78 23.41
C ALA A 308 23.56 20.15 23.99
N PRO A 309 23.88 20.25 25.30
CA PRO A 309 24.30 21.50 25.90
C PRO A 309 25.55 22.03 25.17
N ALA A 310 25.49 23.30 24.79
CA ALA A 310 26.59 23.96 24.09
C ALA A 310 27.88 23.89 24.92
N PRO A 311 29.04 23.62 24.30
CA PRO A 311 30.30 23.59 25.02
C PRO A 311 30.60 24.97 25.63
N PRO A 312 31.17 25.03 26.83
CA PRO A 312 31.47 26.29 27.50
C PRO A 312 32.46 27.11 26.66
N THR A 313 32.06 28.32 26.32
CA THR A 313 32.90 29.33 25.69
C THR A 313 34.09 29.65 26.58
N ALA A 314 35.29 29.39 26.08
CA ALA A 314 36.52 29.79 26.76
C ALA A 314 36.59 31.34 26.85
N PRO A 315 37.08 31.90 27.97
CA PRO A 315 37.22 33.34 28.13
C PRO A 315 38.28 33.88 27.17
N ALA A 316 37.91 34.91 26.41
CA ALA A 316 38.81 35.63 25.51
C ALA A 316 39.97 36.25 26.30
N SER A 317 41.20 36.03 25.80
CA SER A 317 42.42 36.74 26.20
C SER A 317 42.69 37.87 25.22
#